data_AF-A0A6J0KI21-F1
#
_entry.id   AF-A0A6J0KI21-F1
#
_cell.length_a   1.000
_cell.length_b   1.000
_cell.length_c   1.000
_cell.angle_alpha   90.00
_cell.angle_beta   90.00
_cell.angle_gamma   90.00
#
_symmetry.space_group_name_H-M   'P 1'
#
loop_
_entity.id
_entity.type
_entity.pdbx_description
1 polymer ?
#
loop_
_entity_poly.entity_id
_entity_poly.type
_entity_poly.pdbx_seq_one_letter_code
_entity_poly.pdbx_strand_id
1 'polypeptide(L)'
;MNLGGKMVQKKVAVLYHYPCHDGVFAALAAHLYFSANSIPSLFFPNTVYSPLTVSQLPLQDISHLYLLDFTGPPGFVQQVSPKVDSVVILDHHKTAIESLGDVSSTCKNVTKVLDMTRSGATIAFDYFAHKLKEESRGNFRELDEFKRMRRVFEYIEDADIWKWKLPESKAFNSGIIDLGIEYDFNQNKSLFQQLLSLDHESVINRGKDSLSRKLKRIQQALEQSYEIVLGGGDDEEFGRCLAVNGDEIAELRSELGNQLAEKSKGMRLRGVGAVVYRVPELGDETKLKISLRSVEEEDTTVVSQRFGGGGHKNASSFLLSSTEFEQWKVKRN
;
A
#
# COMPACT_ATOMS: atom_id res chain seq x y z
N MET A 1 7.27 0.62 53.58
CA MET A 1 7.99 1.16 52.40
C MET A 1 7.04 1.12 51.22
N ASN A 2 6.51 2.27 50.82
CA ASN A 2 5.66 2.37 49.63
C ASN A 2 6.57 2.22 48.40
N LEU A 3 6.46 1.08 47.72
CA LEU A 3 6.98 0.91 46.37
C LEU A 3 6.08 1.75 45.44
N GLY A 4 6.40 3.03 45.33
CA GLY A 4 5.82 3.92 44.33
C GLY A 4 6.24 3.42 42.95
N GLY A 5 5.48 2.48 42.40
CA GLY A 5 5.58 2.13 40.99
C GLY A 5 5.31 3.39 40.18
N LYS A 6 6.34 3.90 39.49
CA LYS A 6 6.12 4.92 38.46
C LYS A 6 5.13 4.33 37.47
N MET A 7 3.88 4.80 37.48
CA MET A 7 2.95 4.51 36.39
C MET A 7 3.59 5.08 35.12
N VAL A 8 4.09 4.21 34.26
CA VAL A 8 4.60 4.60 32.96
C VAL A 8 3.41 5.15 32.18
N GLN A 9 3.51 6.40 31.73
CA GLN A 9 2.47 6.99 30.89
C GLN A 9 2.44 6.23 29.56
N LYS A 10 1.34 5.51 29.32
CA LYS A 10 1.12 4.78 28.07
C LYS A 10 1.13 5.73 26.86
N LYS A 11 1.72 5.29 25.76
CA LYS A 11 1.91 6.06 24.52
C LYS A 11 0.86 5.73 23.49
N VAL A 12 0.77 6.58 22.47
CA VAL A 12 0.05 6.24 21.24
C VAL A 12 0.97 5.46 20.30
N ALA A 13 0.43 4.49 19.57
CA ALA A 13 1.15 3.73 18.55
C ALA A 13 0.43 3.81 17.19
N VAL A 14 1.20 3.99 16.13
CA VAL A 14 0.75 4.01 14.74
C VAL A 14 1.43 2.87 13.99
N LEU A 15 0.65 1.93 13.49
CA LEU A 15 1.08 0.91 12.54
C LEU A 15 0.61 1.34 11.16
N TYR A 16 1.50 1.28 10.18
CA TYR A 16 1.18 1.68 8.81
C TYR A 16 1.75 0.70 7.79
N HIS A 17 1.09 0.58 6.65
CA HIS A 17 1.55 -0.30 5.58
C HIS A 17 2.87 0.19 4.97
N TYR A 18 3.80 -0.74 4.76
CA TYR A 18 5.13 -0.49 4.24
C TYR A 18 5.53 -1.56 3.21
N PRO A 19 6.29 -1.23 2.15
CA PRO A 19 6.82 0.09 1.78
C PRO A 19 5.96 0.78 0.69
N CYS A 20 4.81 1.37 1.04
CA CYS A 20 3.99 2.12 0.08
C CYS A 20 3.89 3.61 0.41
N HIS A 21 3.67 4.42 -0.62
CA HIS A 21 3.41 5.85 -0.49
C HIS A 21 2.14 6.11 0.34
N ASP A 22 1.09 5.30 0.14
CA ASP A 22 -0.18 5.52 0.82
C ASP A 22 -0.08 5.36 2.35
N GLY A 23 0.42 4.21 2.82
CA GLY A 23 0.68 3.95 4.23
C GLY A 23 1.62 4.94 4.92
N VAL A 24 2.74 5.35 4.29
CA VAL A 24 3.65 6.30 4.93
C VAL A 24 3.05 7.72 5.01
N PHE A 25 2.26 8.13 4.02
CA PHE A 25 1.55 9.41 4.08
C PHE A 25 0.37 9.36 5.06
N ALA A 26 -0.28 8.20 5.25
CA ALA A 26 -1.22 8.02 6.34
C ALA A 26 -0.55 8.19 7.72
N ALA A 27 0.65 7.61 7.90
CA ALA A 27 1.46 7.82 9.10
C ALA A 27 1.90 9.29 9.27
N LEU A 28 2.19 10.01 8.18
CA LEU A 28 2.52 11.43 8.24
C LEU A 28 1.34 12.28 8.74
N ALA A 29 0.10 11.98 8.31
CA ALA A 29 -1.09 12.67 8.83
C ALA A 29 -1.24 12.47 10.34
N ALA A 30 -0.99 11.26 10.83
CA ALA A 30 -0.97 10.96 12.26
C ALA A 30 0.15 11.74 12.98
N HIS A 31 1.35 11.78 12.41
CA HIS A 31 2.48 12.54 12.94
C HIS A 31 2.15 14.03 13.08
N LEU A 32 1.55 14.65 12.07
CA LEU A 32 1.14 16.06 12.13
C LEU A 32 0.20 16.33 13.31
N TYR A 33 -0.82 15.49 13.50
CA TYR A 33 -1.77 15.63 14.60
C TYR A 33 -1.14 15.42 15.99
N PHE A 34 -0.34 14.36 16.18
CA PHE A 34 0.28 14.10 17.47
C PHE A 34 1.34 15.13 17.83
N SER A 35 2.14 15.58 16.86
CA SER A 35 3.11 16.66 17.05
C SER A 35 2.44 17.98 17.44
N ALA A 36 1.33 18.35 16.78
CA ALA A 36 0.56 19.55 17.11
C ALA A 36 0.03 19.54 18.55
N ASN A 37 -0.30 18.37 19.08
CA ASN A 37 -0.81 18.20 20.45
C ASN A 37 0.27 17.80 21.47
N SER A 38 1.56 17.78 21.07
CA SER A 38 2.68 17.32 21.91
C SER A 38 2.46 15.92 22.52
N ILE A 39 1.79 15.02 21.77
CA ILE A 39 1.48 13.65 22.19
C ILE A 39 2.65 12.74 21.78
N PRO A 40 3.32 12.04 22.72
CA PRO A 40 4.34 11.06 22.39
C PRO A 40 3.74 9.87 21.62
N SER A 41 4.23 9.64 20.40
CA SER A 41 3.75 8.57 19.51
C SER A 41 4.87 7.66 19.03
N LEU A 42 4.59 6.36 18.93
CA LEU A 42 5.45 5.33 18.34
C LEU A 42 4.97 5.01 16.92
N PHE A 43 5.89 4.75 16.01
CA PHE A 43 5.58 4.42 14.61
C PHE A 43 6.20 3.07 14.23
N PHE A 44 5.38 2.19 13.67
CA PHE A 44 5.74 0.83 13.32
C PHE A 44 5.40 0.56 11.85
N PRO A 45 6.40 0.48 10.96
CA PRO A 45 6.16 0.05 9.59
C PRO A 45 5.81 -1.43 9.57
N ASN A 46 4.72 -1.78 8.91
CA ASN A 46 4.27 -3.15 8.75
C ASN A 46 4.50 -3.63 7.33
N THR A 47 5.35 -4.65 7.17
CA THR A 47 5.64 -5.26 5.87
C THR A 47 4.64 -6.36 5.50
N VAL A 48 4.48 -6.64 4.20
CA VAL A 48 3.62 -7.73 3.72
C VAL A 48 4.20 -9.12 4.00
N TYR A 49 5.52 -9.29 3.86
CA TYR A 49 6.19 -10.60 3.93
C TYR A 49 6.70 -10.98 5.32
N SER A 50 6.83 -10.00 6.21
CA SER A 50 7.12 -10.18 7.63
C SER A 50 6.22 -9.22 8.42
N PRO A 51 4.91 -9.49 8.47
CA PRO A 51 3.97 -8.62 9.16
C PRO A 51 4.23 -8.67 10.67
N LEU A 52 3.98 -7.54 11.33
CA LEU A 52 4.11 -7.42 12.78
C LEU A 52 3.11 -8.34 13.47
N THR A 53 3.63 -9.12 14.40
CA THR A 53 2.84 -9.96 15.31
C THR A 53 2.54 -9.20 16.59
N VAL A 54 1.47 -9.61 17.27
CA VAL A 54 1.04 -9.06 18.57
C VAL A 54 2.17 -9.11 19.61
N SER A 55 3.01 -10.16 19.58
CA SER A 55 4.16 -10.33 20.48
C SER A 55 5.31 -9.37 20.23
N GLN A 56 5.41 -8.77 19.04
CA GLN A 56 6.45 -7.79 18.70
C GLN A 56 6.08 -6.37 19.13
N LEU A 57 4.83 -6.14 19.57
CA LEU A 57 4.34 -4.84 19.99
C LEU A 57 4.43 -4.69 21.52
N PRO A 58 4.91 -3.55 22.04
CA PRO A 58 4.94 -3.27 23.48
C PRO A 58 3.55 -2.85 23.98
N LEU A 59 2.54 -3.72 23.83
CA LEU A 59 1.13 -3.38 24.05
C LEU A 59 0.83 -2.92 25.49
N GLN A 60 1.60 -3.38 26.48
CA GLN A 60 1.50 -2.91 27.86
C GLN A 60 1.79 -1.41 28.01
N ASP A 61 2.59 -0.84 27.11
CA ASP A 61 2.99 0.56 27.10
C ASP A 61 2.15 1.40 26.11
N ILE A 62 1.14 0.81 25.47
CA ILE A 62 0.30 1.45 24.45
C ILE A 62 -1.11 1.70 25.00
N SER A 63 -1.59 2.94 24.87
CA SER A 63 -2.98 3.32 25.20
C SER A 63 -3.86 3.27 23.95
N HIS A 64 -3.45 3.91 22.86
CA HIS A 64 -4.22 3.99 21.62
C HIS A 64 -3.41 3.42 20.47
N LEU A 65 -4.03 2.53 19.69
CA LEU A 65 -3.43 1.90 18.53
C LEU A 65 -4.14 2.38 17.27
N TYR A 66 -3.39 2.95 16.33
CA TYR A 66 -3.87 3.36 15.02
C TYR A 66 -3.33 2.40 13.98
N LEU A 67 -4.21 1.78 13.20
CA LEU A 67 -3.86 0.93 12.06
C LEU A 67 -4.23 1.70 10.78
N LEU A 68 -3.22 2.09 10.00
CA LEU A 68 -3.36 3.01 8.88
C LEU A 68 -2.95 2.33 7.57
N ASP A 69 -3.84 2.35 6.58
CA ASP A 69 -3.69 1.60 5.32
C ASP A 69 -3.50 0.08 5.55
N PHE A 70 -3.99 -0.41 6.69
CA PHE A 70 -3.68 -1.73 7.21
C PHE A 70 -4.67 -2.14 8.31
N THR A 71 -5.05 -3.43 8.34
CA THR A 71 -5.86 -4.02 9.42
C THR A 71 -5.22 -5.17 10.18
N GLY A 72 -4.04 -5.62 9.74
CA GLY A 72 -3.43 -6.85 10.26
C GLY A 72 -3.98 -8.12 9.63
N PRO A 73 -3.29 -9.26 9.87
CA PRO A 73 -3.77 -10.57 9.47
C PRO A 73 -5.08 -10.92 10.20
N PRO A 74 -5.84 -11.92 9.72
CA PRO A 74 -7.06 -12.38 10.38
C PRO A 74 -6.84 -12.65 11.88
N GLY A 75 -7.71 -12.09 12.73
CA GLY A 75 -7.61 -12.22 14.19
C GLY A 75 -6.67 -11.22 14.87
N PHE A 76 -5.92 -10.40 14.15
CA PHE A 76 -5.00 -9.42 14.74
C PHE A 76 -5.72 -8.41 15.62
N VAL A 77 -6.78 -7.78 15.11
CA VAL A 77 -7.54 -6.75 15.84
C VAL A 77 -8.15 -7.31 17.13
N GLN A 78 -8.70 -8.53 17.09
CA GLN A 78 -9.28 -9.21 18.24
C GLN A 78 -8.26 -9.51 19.34
N GLN A 79 -6.99 -9.72 18.97
CA GLN A 79 -5.92 -9.99 19.93
C GLN A 79 -5.33 -8.72 20.55
N VAL A 80 -5.30 -7.60 19.83
CA VAL A 80 -4.76 -6.33 20.32
C VAL A 80 -5.80 -5.50 21.07
N SER A 81 -7.07 -5.54 20.66
CA SER A 81 -8.13 -4.71 21.25
C SER A 81 -8.29 -4.87 22.77
N PRO A 82 -8.22 -6.06 23.41
CA PRO A 82 -8.34 -6.16 24.87
C PRO A 82 -7.10 -5.66 25.63
N LYS A 83 -6.01 -5.33 24.94
CA LYS A 83 -4.72 -4.95 25.55
C LYS A 83 -4.46 -3.44 25.52
N VAL A 84 -5.27 -2.69 24.79
CA VAL A 84 -5.15 -1.23 24.61
C VAL A 84 -6.49 -0.56 24.92
N ASP A 85 -6.47 0.74 25.19
CA ASP A 85 -7.66 1.51 25.55
C ASP A 85 -8.54 1.76 24.31
N SER A 86 -7.94 1.94 23.13
CA SER A 86 -8.65 2.15 21.86
C SER A 86 -7.86 1.64 20.66
N VAL A 87 -8.58 1.14 19.66
CA VAL A 87 -8.05 0.83 18.32
C VAL A 87 -8.80 1.68 17.29
N VAL A 88 -8.08 2.36 16.41
CA VAL A 88 -8.64 3.11 15.28
C VAL A 88 -8.08 2.53 13.99
N ILE A 89 -8.97 2.20 13.05
CA ILE A 89 -8.62 1.63 11.76
C ILE A 89 -9.04 2.59 10.67
N LEU A 90 -8.08 3.02 9.84
CA LEU A 90 -8.29 3.87 8.68
C LEU A 90 -7.75 3.11 7.46
N ASP A 91 -8.65 2.56 6.63
CA ASP A 91 -8.25 1.66 5.54
C ASP A 91 -9.22 1.77 4.34
N HIS A 92 -8.73 1.39 3.16
CA HIS A 92 -9.47 1.37 1.90
C HIS A 92 -9.46 -0.02 1.22
N HIS A 93 -8.71 -1.00 1.75
CA HIS A 93 -8.63 -2.33 1.18
C HIS A 93 -9.94 -3.12 1.27
N LYS A 94 -10.30 -3.84 0.20
CA LYS A 94 -11.48 -4.71 0.19
C LYS A 94 -11.38 -5.81 1.25
N THR A 95 -10.19 -6.39 1.43
CA THR A 95 -9.90 -7.43 2.42
C THR A 95 -10.09 -6.93 3.87
N ALA A 96 -9.84 -5.65 4.13
CA ALA A 96 -10.13 -5.03 5.42
C ALA A 96 -11.64 -5.04 5.71
N ILE A 97 -12.47 -4.70 4.72
CA ILE A 97 -13.94 -4.72 4.86
C ILE A 97 -14.45 -6.14 5.13
N GLU A 98 -13.92 -7.12 4.40
CA GLU A 98 -14.31 -8.53 4.55
C GLU A 98 -13.87 -9.11 5.91
N SER A 99 -12.65 -8.79 6.36
CA SER A 99 -12.09 -9.33 7.61
C SER A 99 -12.59 -8.64 8.88
N LEU A 100 -13.02 -7.37 8.81
CA LEU A 100 -13.46 -6.57 9.95
C LEU A 100 -14.96 -6.62 10.23
N GLY A 101 -15.73 -7.48 9.55
CA GLY A 101 -17.19 -7.57 9.67
C GLY A 101 -17.69 -7.55 11.12
N ASP A 102 -17.51 -8.66 11.83
CA ASP A 102 -17.96 -8.84 13.22
C ASP A 102 -17.03 -8.23 14.27
N VAL A 103 -15.95 -7.55 13.87
CA VAL A 103 -15.03 -6.91 14.81
C VAL A 103 -15.73 -5.81 15.61
N SER A 104 -16.64 -5.07 14.97
CA SER A 104 -17.38 -4.00 15.66
C SER A 104 -18.41 -4.52 16.68
N SER A 105 -18.91 -5.75 16.51
CA SER A 105 -19.82 -6.37 17.49
C SER A 105 -19.06 -7.03 18.64
N THR A 106 -17.83 -7.50 18.40
CA THR A 106 -17.02 -8.23 19.38
C THR A 106 -16.03 -7.36 20.15
N CYS A 107 -15.53 -6.26 19.57
CA CYS A 107 -14.53 -5.38 20.15
C CYS A 107 -15.07 -3.95 20.32
N LYS A 108 -15.54 -3.63 21.54
CA LYS A 108 -16.21 -2.35 21.85
C LYS A 108 -15.33 -1.10 21.74
N ASN A 109 -14.00 -1.27 21.77
CA ASN A 109 -13.02 -0.18 21.71
C ASN A 109 -12.39 -0.03 20.32
N VAL A 110 -13.02 -0.57 19.28
CA VAL A 110 -12.55 -0.46 17.89
C VAL A 110 -13.42 0.52 17.11
N THR A 111 -12.80 1.57 16.56
CA THR A 111 -13.40 2.49 15.60
C THR A 111 -12.83 2.22 14.22
N LYS A 112 -13.68 2.16 13.19
CA LYS A 112 -13.26 1.92 11.80
C LYS A 112 -13.78 3.00 10.86
N VAL A 113 -12.93 3.49 9.98
CA VAL A 113 -13.26 4.32 8.83
C VAL A 113 -12.77 3.59 7.60
N LEU A 114 -13.71 2.99 6.87
CA LEU A 114 -13.43 2.20 5.67
C LEU A 114 -14.03 2.92 4.46
N ASP A 115 -13.18 3.27 3.49
CA ASP A 115 -13.61 4.03 2.30
C ASP A 115 -12.82 3.61 1.07
N MET A 116 -13.45 2.80 0.20
CA MET A 116 -12.81 2.30 -1.02
C MET A 116 -12.69 3.36 -2.14
N THR A 117 -13.20 4.58 -1.95
CA THR A 117 -13.18 5.64 -2.96
C THR A 117 -12.02 6.62 -2.81
N ARG A 118 -11.28 6.49 -1.71
CA ARG A 118 -10.12 7.28 -1.29
C ARG A 118 -8.96 6.36 -0.97
N SER A 119 -7.76 6.92 -0.85
CA SER A 119 -6.59 6.18 -0.38
C SER A 119 -6.48 6.25 1.15
N GLY A 120 -5.76 5.32 1.78
CA GLY A 120 -5.48 5.33 3.22
C GLY A 120 -4.85 6.64 3.70
N ALA A 121 -3.99 7.25 2.89
CA ALA A 121 -3.37 8.55 3.15
C ALA A 121 -4.41 9.66 3.30
N THR A 122 -5.36 9.79 2.37
CA THR A 122 -6.36 10.87 2.42
C THR A 122 -7.46 10.60 3.45
N ILE A 123 -7.80 9.34 3.71
CA ILE A 123 -8.67 8.96 4.84
C ILE A 123 -8.02 9.42 6.16
N ALA A 124 -6.74 9.08 6.37
CA ALA A 124 -5.99 9.49 7.55
C ALA A 124 -5.85 11.01 7.64
N PHE A 125 -5.54 11.68 6.53
CA PHE A 125 -5.44 13.13 6.46
C PHE A 125 -6.72 13.80 6.97
N ASP A 126 -7.88 13.43 6.42
CA ASP A 126 -9.15 14.06 6.79
C ASP A 126 -9.55 13.72 8.23
N TYR A 127 -9.33 12.48 8.67
CA TYR A 127 -9.60 12.04 10.04
C TYR A 127 -8.81 12.87 11.06
N PHE A 128 -7.49 12.98 10.88
CA PHE A 128 -6.62 13.69 11.82
C PHE A 128 -6.78 15.21 11.73
N ALA A 129 -7.03 15.77 10.55
CA ALA A 129 -7.33 17.20 10.39
C ALA A 129 -8.65 17.57 11.09
N HIS A 130 -9.68 16.73 11.00
CA HIS A 130 -10.94 16.92 11.69
C HIS A 130 -10.77 16.86 13.21
N LYS A 131 -10.09 15.82 13.70
CA LYS A 131 -9.78 15.65 15.12
C LYS A 131 -9.02 16.85 15.69
N LEU A 132 -8.01 17.33 14.95
CA LEU A 132 -7.26 18.53 15.33
C LEU A 132 -8.18 19.74 15.45
N LYS A 133 -9.06 19.96 14.46
CA LYS A 133 -9.99 21.10 14.42
C LYS A 133 -10.98 21.10 15.59
N GLU A 134 -11.49 19.93 15.98
CA GLU A 134 -12.40 19.80 17.13
C GLU A 134 -11.70 20.12 18.46
N GLU A 135 -10.45 19.69 18.60
CA GLU A 135 -9.67 19.83 19.85
C GLU A 135 -9.03 21.23 20.00
N SER A 136 -8.68 21.88 18.90
CA SER A 136 -7.93 23.16 18.89
C SER A 136 -8.77 24.40 19.25
N ARG A 137 -10.09 24.26 19.50
CA ARG A 137 -11.01 25.32 19.97
C ARG A 137 -10.86 26.69 19.26
N GLY A 138 -10.43 26.70 17.99
CA GLY A 138 -10.28 27.92 17.19
C GLY A 138 -8.86 28.47 17.05
N ASN A 139 -7.81 27.80 17.55
CA ASN A 139 -6.43 28.08 17.12
C ASN A 139 -6.12 27.27 15.85
N PHE A 140 -5.99 27.94 14.71
CA PHE A 140 -5.89 27.29 13.39
C PHE A 140 -4.46 27.16 12.85
N ARG A 141 -3.45 27.61 13.60
CA ARG A 141 -2.05 27.61 13.13
C ARG A 141 -1.53 26.20 12.88
N GLU A 142 -1.94 25.25 13.72
CA GLU A 142 -1.56 23.84 13.59
C GLU A 142 -2.21 23.17 12.37
N LEU A 143 -3.31 23.75 11.84
CA LEU A 143 -3.99 23.26 10.63
C LEU A 143 -3.31 23.74 9.35
N ASP A 144 -2.41 24.73 9.41
CA ASP A 144 -1.76 25.28 8.22
C ASP A 144 -0.80 24.27 7.57
N GLU A 145 -0.14 23.43 8.36
CA GLU A 145 0.69 22.34 7.82
C GLU A 145 -0.15 21.28 7.11
N PHE A 146 -1.33 20.93 7.66
CA PHE A 146 -2.27 20.08 6.93
C PHE A 146 -2.66 20.72 5.60
N LYS A 147 -3.10 21.99 5.60
CA LYS A 147 -3.49 22.69 4.36
C LYS A 147 -2.35 22.72 3.33
N ARG A 148 -1.11 23.00 3.76
CA ARG A 148 0.08 23.00 2.90
C ARG A 148 0.31 21.64 2.25
N MET A 149 0.17 20.56 3.02
CA MET A 149 0.40 19.21 2.54
C MET A 149 -0.75 18.62 1.72
N ARG A 150 -1.96 19.21 1.78
CA ARG A 150 -3.15 18.68 1.07
C ARG A 150 -2.87 18.35 -0.39
N ARG A 151 -2.16 19.24 -1.10
CA ARG A 151 -1.89 19.02 -2.53
C ARG A 151 -1.03 17.78 -2.78
N VAL A 152 -0.05 17.52 -1.92
CA VAL A 152 0.79 16.32 -1.99
C VAL A 152 -0.06 15.07 -1.75
N PHE A 153 -0.92 15.06 -0.73
CA PHE A 153 -1.84 13.95 -0.44
C PHE A 153 -2.82 13.66 -1.59
N GLU A 154 -3.33 14.70 -2.26
CA GLU A 154 -4.19 14.53 -3.45
C GLU A 154 -3.47 13.80 -4.59
N TYR A 155 -2.19 14.09 -4.83
CA TYR A 155 -1.39 13.37 -5.82
C TYR A 155 -1.07 11.93 -5.40
N ILE A 156 -0.85 11.69 -4.10
CA ILE A 156 -0.66 10.33 -3.57
C ILE A 156 -1.92 9.49 -3.81
N GLU A 157 -3.11 10.02 -3.47
CA GLU A 157 -4.38 9.35 -3.76
C GLU A 157 -4.57 9.12 -5.26
N ASP A 158 -4.36 10.15 -6.09
CA ASP A 158 -4.60 10.07 -7.53
C ASP A 158 -3.80 8.94 -8.21
N ALA A 159 -2.61 8.64 -7.69
CA ALA A 159 -1.78 7.52 -8.14
C ALA A 159 -2.19 6.18 -7.50
N ASP A 160 -2.44 6.17 -6.19
CA ASP A 160 -2.73 4.97 -5.41
C ASP A 160 -4.00 4.24 -5.91
N ILE A 161 -5.09 4.99 -6.10
CA ILE A 161 -6.35 4.45 -6.65
C ILE A 161 -6.45 4.61 -8.17
N TRP A 162 -5.31 4.83 -8.84
CA TRP A 162 -5.14 4.77 -10.29
C TRP A 162 -6.06 5.70 -11.10
N LYS A 163 -6.39 6.88 -10.54
CA LYS A 163 -7.29 7.88 -11.16
C LYS A 163 -6.60 8.65 -12.28
N TRP A 164 -5.34 9.06 -12.08
CA TRP A 164 -4.55 9.89 -13.01
C TRP A 164 -5.25 11.18 -13.49
N LYS A 165 -6.10 11.79 -12.65
CA LYS A 165 -6.89 12.97 -13.03
C LYS A 165 -6.16 14.27 -12.82
N LEU A 166 -5.18 14.31 -11.91
CA LEU A 166 -4.46 15.55 -11.63
C LEU A 166 -3.44 15.86 -12.74
N PRO A 167 -3.20 17.15 -13.04
CA PRO A 167 -2.17 17.54 -14.00
C PRO A 167 -0.81 16.96 -13.62
N GLU A 168 -0.15 16.30 -14.56
CA GLU A 168 1.19 15.72 -14.36
C GLU A 168 1.24 14.65 -13.25
N SER A 169 0.13 14.00 -12.92
CA SER A 169 0.07 13.01 -11.82
C SER A 169 1.05 11.84 -12.01
N LYS A 170 1.17 11.31 -13.24
CA LYS A 170 2.19 10.29 -13.55
C LYS A 170 3.62 10.80 -13.35
N ALA A 171 3.88 12.08 -13.63
CA ALA A 171 5.18 12.68 -13.36
C ALA A 171 5.40 12.82 -11.85
N PHE A 172 4.43 13.33 -11.08
CA PHE A 172 4.52 13.34 -9.62
C PHE A 172 4.82 11.95 -9.05
N ASN A 173 4.06 10.93 -9.45
CA ASN A 173 4.25 9.54 -9.01
C ASN A 173 5.64 9.00 -9.40
N SER A 174 6.12 9.33 -10.60
CA SER A 174 7.49 9.01 -11.00
C SER A 174 8.52 9.69 -10.09
N GLY A 175 8.32 10.98 -9.79
CA GLY A 175 9.23 11.79 -9.01
C GLY A 175 9.30 11.38 -7.54
N ILE A 176 8.18 11.03 -6.92
CA ILE A 176 8.16 10.55 -5.52
C ILE A 176 8.92 9.23 -5.39
N ILE A 177 8.81 8.33 -6.37
CA ILE A 177 9.59 7.10 -6.45
C ILE A 177 11.09 7.42 -6.60
N ASP A 178 11.45 8.40 -7.45
CA ASP A 178 12.84 8.79 -7.70
C ASP A 178 13.55 9.42 -6.50
N LEU A 179 12.80 9.85 -5.48
CA LEU A 179 13.41 10.36 -4.26
C LEU A 179 14.07 9.25 -3.44
N GLY A 180 13.67 7.99 -3.62
CA GLY A 180 14.25 6.85 -2.91
C GLY A 180 14.22 6.99 -1.39
N ILE A 181 13.19 7.65 -0.85
CA ILE A 181 13.06 7.88 0.59
C ILE A 181 12.77 6.54 1.26
N GLU A 182 13.59 6.18 2.25
CA GLU A 182 13.33 5.03 3.13
C GLU A 182 12.13 5.34 4.04
N TYR A 183 11.07 4.55 3.92
CA TYR A 183 9.80 4.72 4.65
C TYR A 183 9.73 3.99 5.98
N ASP A 184 10.74 3.20 6.34
CA ASP A 184 10.85 2.64 7.67
C ASP A 184 11.32 3.73 8.65
N PHE A 185 10.40 4.24 9.48
CA PHE A 185 10.70 5.23 10.52
C PHE A 185 11.79 4.79 11.51
N ASN A 186 12.03 3.48 11.67
CA ASN A 186 13.10 2.96 12.50
C ASN A 186 14.47 3.09 11.84
N GLN A 187 14.53 2.99 10.52
CA GLN A 187 15.75 3.15 9.73
C GLN A 187 15.99 4.62 9.33
N ASN A 188 14.93 5.40 9.14
CA ASN A 188 14.98 6.81 8.74
C ASN A 188 14.30 7.72 9.77
N LYS A 189 15.09 8.24 10.71
CA LYS A 189 14.58 9.12 11.78
C LYS A 189 14.19 10.52 11.30
N SER A 190 14.64 10.95 10.12
CA SER A 190 14.23 12.21 9.50
C SER A 190 13.08 12.04 8.51
N LEU A 191 12.48 10.84 8.41
CA LEU A 191 11.41 10.50 7.46
C LEU A 191 10.31 11.57 7.38
N PHE A 192 9.65 11.88 8.50
CA PHE A 192 8.54 12.85 8.46
C PHE A 192 9.01 14.26 8.11
N GLN A 193 10.22 14.67 8.51
CA GLN A 193 10.79 15.94 8.08
C GLN A 193 11.04 15.97 6.56
N GLN A 194 11.54 14.87 5.98
CA GLN A 194 11.73 14.75 4.53
C GLN A 194 10.39 14.83 3.79
N LEU A 195 9.37 14.10 4.25
CA LEU A 195 8.04 14.13 3.65
C LEU A 195 7.38 15.51 3.78
N LEU A 196 7.54 16.19 4.92
CA LEU A 196 7.03 17.55 5.09
C LEU A 196 7.77 18.57 4.22
N SER A 197 9.04 18.33 3.88
CA SER A 197 9.80 19.22 3.00
C SER A 197 9.40 19.12 1.53
N LEU A 198 8.52 18.17 1.17
CA LEU A 198 8.09 17.99 -0.21
C LEU A 198 7.28 19.19 -0.69
N ASP A 199 7.66 19.66 -1.87
CA ASP A 199 6.88 20.55 -2.70
C ASP A 199 6.44 19.80 -3.97
N HIS A 200 5.15 19.84 -4.27
CA HIS A 200 4.57 19.05 -5.35
C HIS A 200 5.11 19.42 -6.74
N GLU A 201 5.39 20.71 -7.02
CA GLU A 201 5.95 21.14 -8.30
C GLU A 201 7.37 20.61 -8.48
N SER A 202 8.18 20.68 -7.43
CA SER A 202 9.54 20.14 -7.39
C SER A 202 9.55 18.62 -7.62
N VAL A 203 8.61 17.89 -7.03
CA VAL A 203 8.44 16.44 -7.24
C VAL A 203 8.02 16.14 -8.69
N ILE A 204 7.09 16.91 -9.25
CA ILE A 204 6.68 16.79 -10.66
C ILE A 204 7.86 16.98 -11.60
N ASN A 205 8.65 18.04 -11.41
CA ASN A 205 9.79 18.36 -12.27
C ASN A 205 10.84 17.23 -12.25
N ARG A 206 11.19 16.72 -11.07
CA ARG A 206 12.04 15.52 -10.93
C ARG A 206 11.48 14.34 -11.71
N GLY A 207 10.19 14.11 -11.60
CA GLY A 207 9.53 13.00 -12.28
C GLY A 207 9.52 13.13 -13.80
N LYS A 208 9.37 14.35 -14.34
CA LYS A 208 9.45 14.60 -15.79
C LYS A 208 10.80 14.17 -16.37
N ASP A 209 11.90 14.44 -15.66
CA ASP A 209 13.25 14.09 -16.07
C ASP A 209 13.48 12.58 -16.16
N SER A 210 12.76 11.79 -15.36
CA SER A 210 12.92 10.34 -15.31
C SER A 210 11.86 9.56 -16.10
N LEU A 211 10.66 10.13 -16.25
CA LEU A 211 9.49 9.44 -16.78
C LEU A 211 9.73 8.92 -18.20
N SER A 212 10.34 9.74 -19.07
CA SER A 212 10.65 9.34 -20.44
C SER A 212 11.57 8.10 -20.51
N ARG A 213 12.54 7.99 -19.60
CA ARG A 213 13.46 6.84 -19.51
C ARG A 213 12.75 5.60 -18.98
N LYS A 214 11.89 5.76 -17.97
CA LYS A 214 11.08 4.67 -17.41
C LYS A 214 10.11 4.12 -18.47
N LEU A 215 9.48 4.99 -19.26
CA LEU A 215 8.61 4.59 -20.37
C LEU A 215 9.36 3.80 -21.44
N LYS A 216 10.61 4.18 -21.78
CA LYS A 216 11.45 3.40 -22.69
C LYS A 216 11.77 2.01 -22.14
N ARG A 217 12.09 1.87 -20.84
CA ARG A 217 12.31 0.57 -20.19
C ARG A 217 11.05 -0.30 -20.24
N ILE A 218 9.88 0.29 -19.97
CA ILE A 218 8.59 -0.41 -20.10
C ILE A 218 8.39 -0.90 -21.53
N GLN A 219 8.61 -0.05 -22.53
CA GLN A 219 8.45 -0.43 -23.93
C GLN A 219 9.38 -1.58 -24.33
N GLN A 220 10.65 -1.54 -23.93
CA GLN A 220 11.61 -2.61 -24.16
C GLN A 220 11.16 -3.93 -23.52
N ALA A 221 10.60 -3.88 -22.31
CA ALA A 221 10.08 -5.07 -21.66
C ALA A 221 8.81 -5.61 -22.34
N LEU A 222 7.91 -4.72 -22.78
CA LEU A 222 6.73 -5.12 -23.55
C LEU A 222 7.10 -5.85 -24.84
N GLU A 223 8.22 -5.50 -25.49
CA GLU A 223 8.71 -6.22 -26.68
C GLU A 223 9.12 -7.67 -26.37
N GLN A 224 9.54 -7.95 -25.13
CA GLN A 224 9.90 -9.28 -24.65
C GLN A 224 8.71 -10.09 -24.09
N SER A 225 7.49 -9.55 -24.18
CA SER A 225 6.29 -10.23 -23.68
C SER A 225 6.04 -11.57 -24.40
N TYR A 226 5.50 -12.54 -23.68
CA TYR A 226 5.11 -13.86 -24.20
C TYR A 226 3.70 -14.24 -23.72
N GLU A 227 3.06 -15.17 -24.42
CA GLU A 227 1.72 -15.64 -24.09
C GLU A 227 1.77 -16.72 -22.98
N ILE A 228 0.83 -16.64 -22.05
CA ILE A 228 0.61 -17.64 -21.00
C ILE A 228 -0.85 -18.11 -20.98
N VAL A 229 -1.06 -19.35 -20.56
CA VAL A 229 -2.36 -19.86 -20.10
C VAL A 229 -2.50 -19.50 -18.63
N LEU A 230 -3.40 -18.58 -18.32
CA LEU A 230 -3.58 -18.05 -16.98
C LEU A 230 -4.18 -19.14 -16.08
N GLY A 231 -3.55 -19.39 -14.93
CA GLY A 231 -3.94 -20.45 -14.00
C GLY A 231 -3.37 -21.85 -14.31
N GLY A 232 -2.71 -22.02 -15.45
CA GLY A 232 -2.13 -23.29 -15.88
C GLY A 232 -3.16 -24.36 -16.24
N GLY A 233 -2.66 -25.49 -16.73
CA GLY A 233 -3.48 -26.64 -17.15
C GLY A 233 -3.97 -26.58 -18.60
N ASP A 234 -4.50 -27.71 -19.07
CA ASP A 234 -4.95 -27.89 -20.47
C ASP A 234 -6.31 -27.23 -20.75
N ASP A 235 -7.10 -26.93 -19.70
CA ASP A 235 -8.50 -26.50 -19.81
C ASP A 235 -8.68 -24.99 -20.06
N GLU A 236 -7.59 -24.20 -20.09
CA GLU A 236 -7.58 -22.74 -20.30
C GLU A 236 -8.64 -21.96 -19.50
N GLU A 237 -8.93 -22.41 -18.28
CA GLU A 237 -10.08 -21.93 -17.49
C GLU A 237 -10.12 -20.41 -17.32
N PHE A 238 -8.97 -19.79 -17.05
CA PHE A 238 -8.87 -18.32 -16.91
C PHE A 238 -8.43 -17.62 -18.19
N GLY A 239 -8.43 -18.33 -19.32
CA GLY A 239 -8.04 -17.85 -20.63
C GLY A 239 -6.53 -17.58 -20.75
N ARG A 240 -6.18 -16.90 -21.84
CA ARG A 240 -4.79 -16.55 -22.16
C ARG A 240 -4.54 -15.07 -22.02
N CYS A 241 -3.32 -14.70 -21.67
CA CYS A 241 -2.89 -13.31 -21.60
C CYS A 241 -1.39 -13.17 -21.86
N LEU A 242 -0.91 -11.92 -21.95
CA LEU A 242 0.53 -11.67 -22.02
C LEU A 242 1.17 -11.64 -20.63
N ALA A 243 2.39 -12.17 -20.56
CA ALA A 243 3.29 -12.10 -19.43
C ALA A 243 4.64 -11.50 -19.83
N VAL A 244 5.38 -11.00 -18.85
CA VAL A 244 6.75 -10.52 -19.02
C VAL A 244 7.57 -10.82 -17.76
N ASN A 245 8.84 -11.18 -17.94
CA ASN A 245 9.79 -11.27 -16.84
C ASN A 245 10.20 -9.85 -16.44
N GLY A 246 10.03 -9.52 -15.16
CA GLY A 246 10.15 -8.17 -14.63
C GLY A 246 11.21 -8.00 -13.55
N ASP A 247 12.10 -8.97 -13.33
CA ASP A 247 13.12 -8.91 -12.26
C ASP A 247 13.91 -7.58 -12.29
N GLU A 248 14.31 -7.10 -13.47
CA GLU A 248 15.13 -5.88 -13.64
C GLU A 248 14.33 -4.57 -13.60
N ILE A 249 13.00 -4.63 -13.56
CA ILE A 249 12.10 -3.48 -13.67
C ILE A 249 10.88 -3.59 -12.73
N ALA A 250 11.01 -4.36 -11.65
CA ALA A 250 9.92 -4.65 -10.72
C ALA A 250 9.36 -3.38 -10.06
N GLU A 251 10.14 -2.31 -9.97
CA GLU A 251 9.69 -1.00 -9.52
C GLU A 251 8.59 -0.41 -10.42
N LEU A 252 8.58 -0.76 -11.71
CA LEU A 252 7.61 -0.31 -12.71
C LEU A 252 6.46 -1.30 -12.95
N ARG A 253 6.39 -2.39 -12.18
CA ARG A 253 5.43 -3.50 -12.36
C ARG A 253 3.97 -3.08 -12.57
N SER A 254 3.49 -2.03 -11.89
CA SER A 254 2.09 -1.60 -12.01
C SER A 254 1.81 -0.99 -13.39
N GLU A 255 2.65 -0.08 -13.84
CA GLU A 255 2.49 0.56 -15.17
C GLU A 255 2.80 -0.45 -16.28
N LEU A 256 3.86 -1.25 -16.12
CA LEU A 256 4.19 -2.34 -17.05
C LEU A 256 3.03 -3.32 -17.19
N GLY A 257 2.46 -3.78 -16.06
CA GLY A 257 1.33 -4.70 -16.07
C GLY A 257 0.10 -4.10 -16.74
N ASN A 258 -0.21 -2.82 -16.48
CA ASN A 258 -1.33 -2.13 -17.13
C ASN A 258 -1.13 -2.05 -18.65
N GLN A 259 0.04 -1.63 -19.13
CA GLN A 259 0.32 -1.58 -20.57
C GLN A 259 0.36 -2.97 -21.21
N LEU A 260 0.82 -3.99 -20.46
CA LEU A 260 0.78 -5.38 -20.90
C LEU A 260 -0.65 -5.90 -21.03
N ALA A 261 -1.56 -5.51 -20.13
CA ALA A 261 -2.98 -5.83 -20.21
C ALA A 261 -3.65 -5.21 -21.44
N GLU A 262 -3.36 -3.94 -21.75
CA GLU A 262 -3.82 -3.28 -22.98
C GLU A 262 -3.28 -3.97 -24.23
N LYS A 263 -1.98 -4.32 -24.23
CA LYS A 263 -1.36 -5.06 -25.34
C LYS A 263 -2.01 -6.44 -25.53
N SER A 264 -2.26 -7.16 -24.43
CA SER A 264 -2.91 -8.46 -24.42
C SER A 264 -4.31 -8.39 -25.05
N LYS A 265 -5.11 -7.40 -24.63
CA LYS A 265 -6.42 -7.12 -25.22
C LYS A 265 -6.32 -6.79 -26.72
N GLY A 266 -5.35 -5.97 -27.12
CA GLY A 266 -5.10 -5.64 -28.53
C GLY A 266 -4.76 -6.85 -29.40
N MET A 267 -4.20 -7.91 -28.80
CA MET A 267 -3.93 -9.21 -29.43
C MET A 267 -5.13 -10.17 -29.37
N ARG A 268 -6.30 -9.72 -28.93
CA ARG A 268 -7.52 -10.54 -28.72
C ARG A 268 -7.35 -11.64 -27.67
N LEU A 269 -6.41 -11.46 -26.76
CA LEU A 269 -6.32 -12.23 -25.52
C LEU A 269 -7.15 -11.53 -24.43
N ARG A 270 -7.21 -12.09 -23.22
CA ARG A 270 -7.85 -11.39 -22.10
C ARG A 270 -7.15 -10.06 -21.83
N GLY A 271 -7.93 -9.08 -21.34
CA GLY A 271 -7.44 -7.77 -20.91
C GLY A 271 -6.68 -7.82 -19.60
N VAL A 272 -5.73 -8.76 -19.48
CA VAL A 272 -4.91 -9.05 -18.30
C VAL A 272 -3.44 -9.03 -18.72
N GLY A 273 -2.58 -8.52 -17.86
CA GLY A 273 -1.13 -8.54 -18.02
C GLY A 273 -0.46 -9.08 -16.76
N ALA A 274 0.45 -10.03 -16.93
CA ALA A 274 1.21 -10.62 -15.83
C ALA A 274 2.67 -10.14 -15.82
N VAL A 275 3.08 -9.45 -14.77
CA VAL A 275 4.50 -9.13 -14.51
C VAL A 275 5.04 -10.15 -13.51
N VAL A 276 6.12 -10.83 -13.90
CA VAL A 276 6.66 -11.99 -13.18
C VAL A 276 8.06 -11.69 -12.69
N TYR A 277 8.28 -11.70 -11.39
CA TYR A 277 9.56 -11.27 -10.80
C TYR A 277 9.82 -11.91 -9.45
N ARG A 278 11.09 -11.99 -9.02
CA ARG A 278 11.46 -12.46 -7.68
C ARG A 278 11.27 -11.38 -6.63
N VAL A 279 11.03 -11.81 -5.40
CA VAL A 279 10.89 -10.94 -4.23
C VAL A 279 12.01 -11.30 -3.24
N PRO A 280 13.12 -10.54 -3.22
CA PRO A 280 14.27 -10.85 -2.37
C PRO A 280 13.91 -11.03 -0.88
N GLU A 281 12.91 -10.29 -0.40
CA GLU A 281 12.44 -10.32 0.99
C GLU A 281 11.83 -11.67 1.40
N LEU A 282 11.46 -12.54 0.44
CA LEU A 282 11.01 -13.89 0.73
C LEU A 282 12.16 -14.83 1.12
N GLY A 283 13.41 -14.51 0.74
CA GLY A 283 14.56 -15.41 0.94
C GLY A 283 14.46 -16.75 0.19
N ASP A 284 13.56 -16.85 -0.78
CA ASP A 284 13.29 -18.07 -1.56
C ASP A 284 13.38 -17.75 -3.07
N GLU A 285 14.54 -18.02 -3.65
CA GLU A 285 14.82 -17.76 -5.08
C GLU A 285 14.02 -18.64 -6.04
N THR A 286 13.38 -19.70 -5.52
CA THR A 286 12.54 -20.60 -6.33
C THR A 286 11.16 -20.02 -6.60
N LYS A 287 10.74 -19.03 -5.80
CA LYS A 287 9.42 -18.40 -5.90
C LYS A 287 9.43 -17.16 -6.78
N LEU A 288 8.40 -17.07 -7.60
CA LEU A 288 8.07 -15.93 -8.44
C LEU A 288 6.80 -15.28 -7.91
N LYS A 289 6.80 -13.95 -7.88
CA LYS A 289 5.58 -13.16 -7.72
C LYS A 289 4.97 -12.90 -9.08
N ILE A 290 3.71 -13.31 -9.22
CA ILE A 290 2.89 -13.05 -10.40
C ILE A 290 2.01 -11.85 -10.06
N SER A 291 2.35 -10.67 -10.58
CA SER A 291 1.58 -9.44 -10.40
C SER A 291 0.67 -9.23 -11.60
N LEU A 292 -0.63 -9.40 -11.40
CA LEU A 292 -1.65 -9.21 -12.41
C LEU A 292 -2.16 -7.77 -12.42
N ARG A 293 -2.34 -7.22 -13.61
CA ARG A 293 -3.14 -6.02 -13.85
C ARG A 293 -4.19 -6.34 -14.90
N SER A 294 -5.34 -5.68 -14.83
CA SER A 294 -6.37 -5.80 -15.87
C SER A 294 -6.95 -4.46 -16.26
N VAL A 295 -7.54 -4.43 -17.44
CA VAL A 295 -8.25 -3.28 -18.00
C VAL A 295 -9.74 -3.58 -18.06
N GLU A 296 -10.55 -2.51 -18.12
CA GLU A 296 -12.02 -2.61 -18.13
C GLU A 296 -12.57 -3.37 -16.90
N GLU A 297 -13.57 -4.22 -17.12
CA GLU A 297 -14.33 -4.91 -16.08
C GLU A 297 -13.73 -6.26 -15.67
N GLU A 298 -12.54 -6.62 -16.18
CA GLU A 298 -11.86 -7.87 -15.88
C GLU A 298 -11.42 -7.93 -14.41
N ASP A 299 -11.81 -8.99 -13.70
CA ASP A 299 -11.42 -9.23 -12.30
C ASP A 299 -10.24 -10.20 -12.21
N THR A 300 -9.09 -9.74 -11.71
CA THR A 300 -7.89 -10.56 -11.50
C THR A 300 -7.91 -11.31 -10.17
N THR A 301 -8.80 -10.96 -9.24
CA THR A 301 -8.85 -11.56 -7.90
C THR A 301 -9.23 -13.04 -7.94
N VAL A 302 -10.12 -13.42 -8.86
CA VAL A 302 -10.55 -14.81 -9.08
C VAL A 302 -9.38 -15.76 -9.35
N VAL A 303 -8.36 -15.27 -10.08
CA VAL A 303 -7.15 -16.04 -10.36
C VAL A 303 -6.26 -16.07 -9.13
N SER A 304 -5.96 -14.90 -8.55
CA SER A 304 -5.02 -14.82 -7.42
C SER A 304 -5.49 -15.60 -6.20
N GLN A 305 -6.80 -15.63 -5.92
CA GLN A 305 -7.36 -16.35 -4.78
C GLN A 305 -7.17 -17.86 -4.89
N ARG A 306 -7.24 -18.43 -6.11
CA ARG A 306 -6.95 -19.85 -6.36
C ARG A 306 -5.54 -20.26 -5.92
N PHE A 307 -4.59 -19.33 -6.00
CA PHE A 307 -3.19 -19.55 -5.62
C PHE A 307 -2.85 -18.93 -4.25
N GLY A 308 -3.86 -18.70 -3.39
CA GLY A 308 -3.68 -18.17 -2.04
C GLY A 308 -3.21 -16.71 -2.00
N GLY A 309 -3.29 -15.98 -3.10
CA GLY A 309 -3.04 -14.55 -3.19
C GLY A 309 -4.30 -13.71 -3.09
N GLY A 310 -4.20 -12.45 -3.51
CA GLY A 310 -5.30 -11.49 -3.45
C GLY A 310 -4.93 -10.11 -3.96
N GLY A 311 -5.85 -9.15 -3.76
CA GLY A 311 -5.70 -7.76 -4.14
C GLY A 311 -7.04 -7.12 -4.49
N HIS A 312 -6.99 -6.14 -5.38
CA HIS A 312 -8.17 -5.46 -5.94
C HIS A 312 -8.56 -6.07 -7.28
N LYS A 313 -9.80 -5.78 -7.71
CA LYS A 313 -10.37 -6.23 -8.99
C LYS A 313 -9.38 -6.11 -10.16
N ASN A 314 -8.74 -4.94 -10.32
CA ASN A 314 -7.84 -4.68 -11.44
C ASN A 314 -6.35 -4.87 -11.11
N ALA A 315 -6.01 -5.26 -9.89
CA ALA A 315 -4.64 -5.39 -9.43
C ALA A 315 -4.53 -6.41 -8.30
N SER A 316 -4.10 -7.62 -8.64
CA SER A 316 -3.88 -8.68 -7.65
C SER A 316 -2.54 -9.38 -7.87
N SER A 317 -2.11 -10.17 -6.89
CA SER A 317 -0.89 -10.96 -7.02
C SER A 317 -0.92 -12.23 -6.16
N PHE A 318 -0.06 -13.17 -6.51
CA PHE A 318 0.15 -14.43 -5.81
C PHE A 318 1.59 -14.91 -6.04
N LEU A 319 2.00 -15.94 -5.31
CA LEU A 319 3.31 -16.57 -5.45
C LEU A 319 3.15 -17.93 -6.11
N LEU A 320 4.07 -18.26 -7.03
CA LEU A 320 4.22 -19.59 -7.61
C LEU A 320 5.68 -20.03 -7.53
N SER A 321 5.93 -21.34 -7.56
CA SER A 321 7.27 -21.82 -7.89
C SER A 321 7.60 -21.54 -9.36
N SER A 322 8.89 -21.39 -9.65
CA SER A 322 9.37 -21.22 -11.02
C SER A 322 8.93 -22.39 -11.92
N THR A 323 8.95 -23.62 -11.40
CA THR A 323 8.53 -24.82 -12.13
C THR A 323 7.05 -24.81 -12.49
N GLU A 324 6.17 -24.42 -11.57
CA GLU A 324 4.74 -24.29 -11.85
C GLU A 324 4.48 -23.21 -12.91
N PHE A 325 5.15 -22.06 -12.80
CA PHE A 325 4.96 -20.97 -13.76
C PHE A 325 5.46 -21.33 -15.17
N GLU A 326 6.52 -22.12 -15.32
CA GLU A 326 6.97 -22.59 -16.65
C GLU A 326 5.89 -23.40 -17.38
N GLN A 327 5.00 -24.10 -16.66
CA GLN A 327 3.89 -24.85 -17.27
C GLN A 327 2.82 -23.93 -17.87
N TRP A 328 2.82 -22.65 -17.51
CA TRP A 328 1.84 -21.68 -18.02
C TRP A 328 2.25 -21.13 -19.39
N LYS A 329 3.53 -21.21 -19.76
CA LYS A 329 4.02 -20.63 -21.02
C LYS A 329 3.50 -21.40 -22.23
N VAL A 330 2.88 -20.67 -23.15
CA VAL A 330 2.50 -21.25 -24.44
C VAL A 330 3.76 -21.52 -25.25
N LYS A 331 3.98 -22.78 -25.63
CA LYS A 331 5.11 -23.16 -26.48
C LYS A 331 4.93 -22.51 -27.86
N ARG A 332 5.94 -21.76 -28.31
CA ARG A 332 6.02 -21.33 -29.70
C ARG A 332 6.30 -22.57 -30.55
N ASN A 333 5.40 -22.88 -31.48
CA ASN A 333 5.61 -23.90 -32.50
C ASN A 333 6.71 -23.50 -33.47
#